data_AF-A0A7V4NFU1-F1
#
_entry.id   AF-A0A7V4NFU1-F1
#
_cell.length_a   1.000
_cell.length_b   1.000
_cell.length_c   1.000
_cell.angle_alpha   90.00
_cell.angle_beta   90.00
_cell.angle_gamma   90.00
#
_symmetry.space_group_name_H-M   'P 1'
#
loop_
_entity.id
_entity.type
_entity.pdbx_description
1 polymer ?
#
loop_
_entity_poly.entity_id
_entity_poly.type
_entity_poly.pdbx_seq_one_letter_code
_entity_poly.pdbx_strand_id
1 'polypeptide(L)'
;MMHLLGDFYIDELPNCELSKSELIVFSYLIVKKQAWLTELLNILEASDSYDKSYVRKILKILNKKLNGYLKIDLIKRSKITIEHSLNADINIIQSQIEVLNVNKDEFQKVVTQILELYKGDFLPFLDNPWIVSFRNLFRSLVFSVFSKAYFDPNIPVQTKIRLLKILPEFYLSAANSAFFKFIAEGCESSIADSVFDFSEGLTAVKLKVKEPDILNQILSKSKKASLLSDTEIILLVESEVAKEILTVCSVK
;
A
#
# COMPACT_ATOMS: atom_id res chain seq x y z
N MET A 1 17.88 9.66 -3.13
CA MET A 1 17.30 8.34 -2.83
C MET A 1 16.67 7.78 -4.10
N MET A 2 16.59 6.46 -4.24
CA MET A 2 15.87 5.80 -5.34
C MET A 2 14.46 5.46 -4.89
N HIS A 3 13.45 5.96 -5.59
CA HIS A 3 12.04 5.77 -5.27
C HIS A 3 11.42 4.78 -6.25
N LEU A 4 10.89 3.67 -5.72
CA LEU A 4 10.29 2.56 -6.46
C LEU A 4 8.85 2.27 -6.01
N LEU A 5 8.37 2.94 -4.95
CA LEU A 5 7.01 2.83 -4.42
C LEU A 5 6.14 3.99 -4.96
N GLY A 6 5.25 3.67 -5.90
CA GLY A 6 4.53 4.66 -6.71
C GLY A 6 5.30 5.00 -7.99
N ASP A 7 5.38 6.29 -8.31
CA ASP A 7 6.11 6.77 -9.49
C ASP A 7 7.62 6.63 -9.29
N PHE A 8 8.32 6.22 -10.35
CA PHE A 8 9.78 6.07 -10.32
C PHE A 8 10.46 7.42 -10.46
N TYR A 9 11.39 7.72 -9.54
CA TYR A 9 12.34 8.81 -9.68
C TYR A 9 13.57 8.59 -8.78
N ILE A 10 14.64 9.34 -9.07
CA ILE A 10 15.87 9.34 -8.27
C ILE A 10 16.16 10.79 -7.92
N ASP A 11 16.26 11.11 -6.61
CA ASP A 11 16.41 12.51 -6.17
C ASP A 11 17.65 13.18 -6.79
N GLU A 12 18.75 12.44 -6.87
CA GLU A 12 20.02 12.91 -7.39
C GLU A 12 20.06 12.97 -8.92
N LEU A 13 19.09 12.35 -9.59
CA LEU A 13 18.97 12.31 -11.06
C LEU A 13 17.51 12.55 -11.49
N PRO A 14 16.96 13.77 -11.28
CA PRO A 14 15.53 14.03 -11.46
C PRO A 14 15.05 13.87 -12.92
N ASN A 15 15.95 13.96 -13.89
CA ASN A 15 15.66 13.78 -15.32
C ASN A 15 16.02 12.39 -15.84
N CYS A 16 16.28 11.42 -14.95
CA CYS A 16 16.61 10.06 -15.35
C CYS A 16 15.36 9.31 -15.81
N GLU A 17 15.18 9.22 -17.12
CA GLU A 17 14.13 8.41 -17.70
C GLU A 17 14.65 7.01 -18.04
N LEU A 18 13.98 5.98 -17.51
CA LEU A 18 14.23 4.59 -17.85
C LEU A 18 13.08 4.07 -18.72
N SER A 19 13.43 3.36 -19.80
CA SER A 19 12.41 2.59 -20.56
C SER A 19 11.81 1.49 -19.68
N LYS A 20 10.65 0.94 -20.06
CA LYS A 20 10.01 -0.15 -19.31
C LYS A 20 10.98 -1.32 -19.03
N SER A 21 11.70 -1.79 -20.04
CA SER A 21 12.68 -2.87 -19.89
C SER A 21 13.88 -2.48 -19.02
N GLU A 22 14.37 -1.24 -19.13
CA GLU A 22 15.44 -0.73 -18.27
C GLU A 22 15.00 -0.68 -16.82
N LEU A 23 13.78 -0.20 -16.55
CA LEU A 23 13.22 -0.08 -15.20
C LEU A 23 12.96 -1.47 -14.58
N ILE A 24 12.48 -2.44 -15.35
CA ILE A 24 12.33 -3.84 -14.88
C ILE A 24 13.68 -4.41 -14.46
N VAL A 25 14.70 -4.32 -15.33
CA VAL A 25 16.04 -4.85 -15.04
C VAL A 25 16.69 -4.12 -13.87
N PHE A 26 16.61 -2.79 -13.84
CA PHE A 26 17.12 -1.96 -12.76
C PHE A 26 16.51 -2.39 -11.42
N SER A 27 15.18 -2.45 -11.35
CA SER A 27 14.48 -2.78 -10.11
C SER A 27 14.77 -4.20 -9.65
N TYR A 28 14.89 -5.16 -10.58
CA TYR A 28 15.30 -6.52 -10.26
C TYR A 28 16.68 -6.56 -9.61
N LEU A 29 17.63 -5.83 -10.18
CA LEU A 29 18.99 -5.75 -9.66
C LEU A 29 19.03 -5.04 -8.31
N ILE A 30 18.25 -3.99 -8.08
CA ILE A 30 18.14 -3.33 -6.76
C ILE A 30 17.65 -4.31 -5.69
N VAL A 31 16.66 -5.15 -6.01
CA VAL A 31 16.12 -6.15 -5.08
C VAL A 31 17.09 -7.30 -4.84
N LYS A 32 17.69 -7.86 -5.90
CA LYS A 32 18.48 -9.10 -5.82
C LYS A 32 19.96 -8.87 -5.58
N LYS A 33 20.49 -7.68 -5.88
CA LYS A 33 21.91 -7.27 -5.88
C LYS A 33 22.82 -8.05 -6.84
N GLN A 34 22.43 -9.26 -7.22
CA GLN A 34 23.10 -10.12 -8.18
C GLN A 34 22.08 -10.91 -9.00
N ALA A 35 22.42 -11.20 -10.25
CA ALA A 35 21.56 -11.97 -11.15
C ALA A 35 22.40 -12.66 -12.24
N TRP A 36 21.87 -13.71 -12.86
CA TRP A 36 22.42 -14.22 -14.12
C TRP A 36 21.77 -13.53 -15.32
N LEU A 37 22.51 -13.39 -16.43
CA LEU A 37 21.94 -12.86 -17.68
C LEU A 37 20.68 -13.62 -18.15
N THR A 38 20.61 -14.92 -17.89
CA THR A 38 19.44 -15.76 -18.20
C THR A 38 18.24 -15.42 -17.33
N GLU A 39 18.45 -15.10 -16.05
CA GLU A 39 17.37 -14.69 -15.15
C GLU A 39 16.78 -13.36 -15.61
N LEU A 40 17.65 -12.39 -15.95
CA LEU A 40 17.20 -11.10 -16.49
C LEU A 40 16.48 -11.24 -17.83
N LEU A 41 16.87 -12.20 -18.66
CA LEU A 41 16.17 -12.49 -19.91
C LEU A 41 14.77 -13.05 -19.63
N ASN A 42 14.67 -13.98 -18.67
CA ASN A 42 13.40 -14.61 -18.32
C ASN A 42 12.37 -13.60 -17.76
N ILE A 43 12.79 -12.69 -16.87
CA ILE A 43 11.86 -11.70 -16.29
C ILE A 43 11.40 -10.64 -17.29
N LEU A 44 12.12 -10.45 -18.40
CA LEU A 44 11.71 -9.54 -19.47
C LEU A 44 10.59 -10.14 -20.33
N GLU A 45 10.19 -11.40 -20.09
CA GLU A 45 9.06 -12.10 -20.72
C GLU A 45 8.98 -11.97 -22.24
N ALA A 46 10.15 -12.03 -22.86
CA ALA A 46 10.30 -12.01 -24.30
C ALA A 46 10.95 -13.32 -24.74
N SER A 47 10.26 -14.44 -24.44
CA SER A 47 10.83 -15.79 -24.59
C SER A 47 11.31 -16.11 -26.00
N ASP A 48 10.85 -15.37 -27.03
CA ASP A 48 11.25 -15.61 -28.43
C ASP A 48 11.90 -14.41 -29.14
N SER A 49 11.91 -13.20 -28.55
CA SER A 49 12.36 -11.98 -29.25
C SER A 49 13.65 -11.37 -28.73
N TYR A 50 14.06 -11.67 -27.50
CA TYR A 50 15.29 -11.13 -26.91
C TYR A 50 16.33 -12.23 -26.64
N ASP A 51 17.59 -11.83 -26.70
CA ASP A 51 18.72 -12.68 -26.38
C ASP A 51 19.59 -12.05 -25.27
N LYS A 52 20.65 -12.74 -24.88
CA LYS A 52 21.61 -12.22 -23.89
C LYS A 52 22.31 -10.93 -24.36
N SER A 53 22.35 -10.64 -25.66
CA SER A 53 22.94 -9.41 -26.19
C SER A 53 22.06 -8.21 -25.87
N TYR A 54 20.73 -8.37 -25.94
CA TYR A 54 19.76 -7.36 -25.56
C TYR A 54 19.88 -6.98 -24.08
N VAL A 55 19.97 -7.98 -23.19
CA VAL A 55 20.19 -7.74 -21.76
C VAL A 55 21.49 -6.97 -21.53
N ARG A 56 22.60 -7.35 -22.19
CA ARG A 56 23.87 -6.60 -22.10
C ARG A 56 23.75 -5.16 -22.57
N LYS A 57 22.96 -4.90 -23.62
CA LYS A 57 22.66 -3.55 -24.10
C LYS A 57 21.92 -2.74 -23.02
N ILE A 58 20.90 -3.31 -22.38
CA ILE A 58 20.19 -2.68 -21.27
C ILE A 58 21.16 -2.35 -20.13
N LEU A 59 21.99 -3.31 -19.69
CA LEU A 59 22.96 -3.08 -18.59
C LEU A 59 23.95 -1.96 -18.93
N LYS A 60 24.43 -1.90 -20.18
CA LYS A 60 25.32 -0.81 -20.64
C LYS A 60 24.60 0.54 -20.61
N ILE A 61 23.33 0.59 -20.99
CA ILE A 61 22.53 1.83 -20.95
C ILE A 61 22.28 2.25 -19.51
N LEU A 62 21.88 1.33 -18.63
CA LEU A 62 21.69 1.60 -17.20
C LEU A 62 22.96 2.16 -16.56
N ASN A 63 24.10 1.52 -16.78
CA ASN A 63 25.39 1.98 -16.25
C ASN A 63 25.77 3.38 -16.78
N LYS A 64 25.35 3.74 -18.01
CA LYS A 64 25.56 5.08 -18.57
C LYS A 64 24.61 6.12 -17.96
N LYS A 65 23.31 5.79 -17.83
CA LYS A 65 22.29 6.72 -17.32
C LYS A 65 22.43 6.99 -15.84
N LEU A 66 22.82 5.97 -15.07
CA LEU A 66 22.97 6.01 -13.61
C LEU A 66 24.42 6.19 -13.16
N ASN A 67 25.26 6.69 -14.06
CA ASN A 67 26.70 6.80 -13.86
C ASN A 67 27.04 7.52 -12.54
N GLY A 68 27.91 6.91 -11.74
CA GLY A 68 28.29 7.40 -10.41
C GLY A 68 27.39 6.93 -9.26
N TYR A 69 26.18 6.45 -9.54
CA TYR A 69 25.23 5.99 -8.52
C TYR A 69 24.97 4.48 -8.55
N LEU A 70 25.08 3.87 -9.73
CA LEU A 70 25.00 2.43 -9.93
C LEU A 70 26.21 1.96 -10.74
N LYS A 71 26.94 0.99 -10.21
CA LYS A 71 28.00 0.28 -10.88
C LYS A 71 27.55 -1.15 -11.15
N ILE A 72 27.65 -1.58 -12.40
CA ILE A 72 27.25 -2.92 -12.85
C ILE A 72 28.47 -3.68 -13.33
N ASP A 73 28.80 -4.78 -12.62
CA ASP A 73 29.93 -5.65 -12.97
C ASP A 73 29.44 -6.97 -13.57
N LEU A 74 30.12 -7.44 -14.63
CA LEU A 74 29.87 -8.73 -15.27
C LEU A 74 31.00 -9.73 -14.96
N ILE A 75 30.74 -10.62 -14.00
CA ILE A 75 31.66 -11.68 -13.59
C ILE A 75 31.51 -12.88 -14.54
N LYS A 76 32.64 -13.39 -15.05
CA LYS A 76 32.68 -14.56 -15.95
C LYS A 76 31.71 -14.46 -17.16
N ARG A 77 31.43 -13.23 -17.62
CA ARG A 77 30.57 -12.89 -18.78
C ARG A 77 29.07 -13.24 -18.65
N SER A 78 28.60 -13.68 -17.48
CA SER A 78 27.22 -14.16 -17.30
C SER A 78 26.59 -13.82 -15.96
N LYS A 79 27.38 -13.72 -14.88
CA LYS A 79 26.89 -13.27 -13.58
C LYS A 79 27.02 -11.75 -13.49
N ILE A 80 25.97 -11.12 -13.01
CA ILE A 80 25.87 -9.67 -12.84
C ILE A 80 25.86 -9.40 -11.34
N THR A 81 26.62 -8.42 -10.92
CA THR A 81 26.60 -7.88 -9.56
C THR A 81 26.48 -6.37 -9.66
N ILE A 82 25.71 -5.78 -8.75
CA ILE A 82 25.59 -4.34 -8.67
C ILE A 82 26.11 -3.80 -7.35
N GLU A 83 26.73 -2.64 -7.43
CA GLU A 83 27.04 -1.78 -6.29
C GLU A 83 26.31 -0.45 -6.52
N HIS A 84 25.63 0.06 -5.50
CA HIS A 84 24.95 1.33 -5.59
C HIS A 84 25.25 2.18 -4.36
N SER A 85 25.42 3.49 -4.55
CA SER A 85 25.71 4.44 -3.48
C SER A 85 24.45 5.06 -2.86
N LEU A 86 23.32 4.96 -3.57
CA LEU A 86 22.03 5.47 -3.12
C LEU A 86 21.24 4.37 -2.42
N ASN A 87 20.48 4.74 -1.39
CA ASN A 87 19.50 3.83 -0.81
C ASN A 87 18.24 3.79 -1.69
N ALA A 88 17.59 2.63 -1.74
CA ALA A 88 16.25 2.47 -2.30
C ALA A 88 15.23 2.42 -1.17
N ASP A 89 14.09 3.09 -1.35
CA ASP A 89 12.96 3.07 -0.41
C ASP A 89 12.54 1.64 -0.01
N ILE A 90 12.47 0.71 -0.96
CA ILE A 90 12.14 -0.70 -0.71
C ILE A 90 13.17 -1.42 0.16
N ASN A 91 14.47 -1.12 -0.03
CA ASN A 91 15.55 -1.75 0.72
C ASN A 91 15.58 -1.20 2.15
N ILE A 92 15.30 0.11 2.32
CA ILE A 92 15.15 0.70 3.65
C ILE A 92 13.97 0.05 4.36
N ILE A 93 12.79 -0.03 3.73
CA ILE A 93 11.61 -0.66 4.35
C ILE A 93 11.88 -2.12 4.73
N GLN A 94 12.51 -2.91 3.86
CA GLN A 94 12.88 -4.30 4.19
C GLN A 94 13.78 -4.36 5.42
N SER A 95 14.83 -3.54 5.48
CA SER A 95 15.73 -3.50 6.64
C SER A 95 15.01 -3.10 7.93
N GLN A 96 14.05 -2.17 7.84
CA GLN A 96 13.23 -1.74 8.96
C GLN A 96 12.32 -2.87 9.46
N ILE A 97 11.70 -3.63 8.56
CA ILE A 97 10.88 -4.80 8.91
C ILE A 97 11.75 -5.89 9.57
N GLU A 98 12.98 -6.10 9.09
CA GLU A 98 13.92 -7.05 9.70
C GLU A 98 14.29 -6.64 11.14
N VAL A 99 14.52 -5.35 11.40
CA VAL A 99 14.79 -4.82 12.75
C VAL A 99 13.65 -5.13 13.71
N LEU A 100 12.39 -4.99 13.28
CA LEU A 100 11.21 -5.32 14.11
C LEU A 100 11.15 -6.78 14.54
N ASN A 101 11.68 -7.69 13.72
CA ASN A 101 11.72 -9.11 14.06
C ASN A 101 12.76 -9.41 15.15
N VAL A 102 13.74 -8.53 15.34
CA VAL A 102 14.85 -8.70 16.29
C VAL A 102 14.66 -7.87 17.57
N ASN A 103 14.18 -6.64 17.46
CA ASN A 103 14.00 -5.72 18.59
C ASN A 103 12.62 -5.05 18.56
N LYS A 104 11.77 -5.37 19.54
CA LYS A 104 10.39 -4.86 19.63
C LYS A 104 10.29 -3.46 20.22
N ASP A 105 11.34 -2.97 20.90
CA ASP A 105 11.29 -1.71 21.65
C ASP A 105 11.29 -0.47 20.72
N GLU A 106 11.61 -0.64 19.44
CA GLU A 106 11.57 0.44 18.44
C GLU A 106 10.30 0.43 17.55
N PHE A 107 9.27 -0.36 17.88
CA PHE A 107 8.14 -0.61 16.99
C PHE A 107 7.48 0.64 16.40
N GLN A 108 7.13 1.62 17.25
CA GLN A 108 6.48 2.86 16.81
C GLN A 108 7.36 3.71 15.88
N LYS A 109 8.66 3.81 16.18
CA LYS A 109 9.63 4.57 15.37
C LYS A 109 9.75 3.95 13.99
N VAL A 110 9.88 2.62 13.94
CA VAL A 110 9.98 1.88 12.68
C VAL A 110 8.69 2.00 11.86
N VAL A 111 7.53 1.84 12.47
CA VAL A 111 6.22 2.02 11.78
C VAL A 111 6.13 3.41 11.15
N THR A 112 6.56 4.45 11.87
CA THR A 112 6.54 5.83 11.37
C THR A 112 7.46 5.98 10.15
N GLN A 113 8.66 5.40 10.19
CA GLN A 113 9.59 5.44 9.05
C GLN A 113 9.04 4.70 7.82
N ILE A 114 8.46 3.50 8.01
CA ILE A 114 7.83 2.76 6.91
C ILE A 114 6.65 3.56 6.33
N LEU A 115 5.84 4.21 7.17
CA LEU A 115 4.71 5.06 6.75
C LEU A 115 5.16 6.30 5.95
N GLU A 116 6.35 6.82 6.22
CA GLU A 116 6.91 7.94 5.46
C GLU A 116 7.41 7.51 4.09
N LEU A 117 7.96 6.29 3.97
CA LEU A 117 8.52 5.78 2.72
C LEU A 117 7.48 5.11 1.81
N TYR A 118 6.47 4.44 2.38
CA TYR A 118 5.47 3.72 1.61
C TYR A 118 4.44 4.69 1.01
N LYS A 119 4.71 5.16 -0.22
CA LYS A 119 3.85 6.10 -0.94
C LYS A 119 2.83 5.45 -1.86
N GLY A 120 3.00 4.16 -2.15
CA GLY A 120 2.13 3.40 -3.05
C GLY A 120 2.72 2.03 -3.34
N ASP A 121 2.06 1.31 -4.22
CA ASP A 121 2.51 -0.02 -4.64
C ASP A 121 3.82 0.06 -5.44
N PHE A 122 4.59 -1.02 -5.42
CA PHE A 122 5.84 -1.10 -6.18
C PHE A 122 5.59 -1.02 -7.70
N LEU A 123 6.07 0.06 -8.32
CA LEU A 123 5.97 0.36 -9.75
C LEU A 123 4.61 0.01 -10.36
N PRO A 124 3.51 0.67 -9.95
CA PRO A 124 2.13 0.24 -10.20
C PRO A 124 1.77 0.23 -11.69
N PHE A 125 2.45 1.07 -12.49
CA PHE A 125 2.25 1.25 -13.93
C PHE A 125 2.94 0.18 -14.81
N LEU A 126 3.71 -0.72 -14.21
CA LEU A 126 4.33 -1.85 -14.93
C LEU A 126 3.52 -3.13 -14.69
N ASP A 127 3.00 -3.68 -15.78
CA ASP A 127 2.35 -4.99 -15.82
C ASP A 127 3.35 -6.04 -16.33
N ASN A 128 4.32 -6.36 -15.49
CA ASN A 128 5.29 -7.42 -15.71
C ASN A 128 5.12 -8.46 -14.59
N PRO A 129 4.99 -9.77 -14.87
CA PRO A 129 4.69 -10.77 -13.84
C PRO A 129 5.69 -10.87 -12.70
N TRP A 130 6.98 -10.63 -12.95
CA TRP A 130 7.94 -10.53 -11.85
C TRP A 130 7.67 -9.29 -10.98
N ILE A 131 7.44 -8.13 -11.59
CA ILE A 131 7.07 -6.89 -10.86
C ILE A 131 5.79 -7.12 -10.04
N VAL A 132 4.74 -7.66 -10.64
CA VAL A 132 3.44 -7.92 -9.97
C VAL A 132 3.62 -8.90 -8.81
N SER A 133 4.39 -9.97 -9.01
CA SER A 133 4.69 -10.93 -7.95
C SER A 133 5.43 -10.29 -6.78
N PHE A 134 6.46 -9.47 -7.06
CA PHE A 134 7.19 -8.76 -6.02
C PHE A 134 6.34 -7.69 -5.33
N ARG A 135 5.51 -6.95 -6.08
CA ARG A 135 4.56 -5.97 -5.55
C ARG A 135 3.63 -6.61 -4.52
N ASN A 136 3.02 -7.75 -4.86
CA ASN A 136 2.12 -8.47 -3.95
C ASN A 136 2.85 -8.98 -2.72
N LEU A 137 4.05 -9.53 -2.89
CA LEU A 137 4.90 -9.98 -1.77
C LEU A 137 5.25 -8.81 -0.83
N PHE A 138 5.74 -7.71 -1.39
CA PHE A 138 6.16 -6.54 -0.63
C PHE A 138 4.99 -5.88 0.09
N ARG A 139 3.84 -5.74 -0.58
CA ARG A 139 2.60 -5.24 0.01
C ARG A 139 2.16 -6.12 1.19
N SER A 140 2.24 -7.45 1.07
CA SER A 140 1.92 -8.37 2.17
C SER A 140 2.82 -8.17 3.39
N LEU A 141 4.13 -7.96 3.18
CA LEU A 141 5.08 -7.67 4.26
C LEU A 141 4.73 -6.38 4.99
N VAL A 142 4.48 -5.30 4.25
CA VAL A 142 4.12 -3.99 4.82
C VAL A 142 2.75 -4.06 5.51
N PHE A 143 1.77 -4.72 4.89
CA PHE A 143 0.44 -4.94 5.46
C PHE A 143 0.53 -5.64 6.83
N SER A 144 1.38 -6.65 6.99
CA SER A 144 1.56 -7.33 8.27
C SER A 144 2.00 -6.38 9.39
N VAL A 145 2.95 -5.48 9.10
CA VAL A 145 3.46 -4.50 10.06
C VAL A 145 2.41 -3.45 10.38
N PHE A 146 1.78 -2.89 9.35
CA PHE A 146 0.77 -1.86 9.50
C PHE A 146 -0.50 -2.37 10.21
N SER A 147 -0.87 -3.63 9.97
CA SER A 147 -1.97 -4.29 10.68
C SER A 147 -1.69 -4.33 12.18
N LYS A 148 -0.51 -4.82 12.59
CA LYS A 148 -0.10 -4.82 14.01
C LYS A 148 -0.12 -3.41 14.60
N ALA A 149 0.41 -2.43 13.86
CA ALA A 149 0.45 -1.04 14.32
C ALA A 149 -0.94 -0.42 14.46
N TYR A 150 -1.86 -0.78 13.58
CA TYR A 150 -3.23 -0.27 13.62
C TYR A 150 -3.96 -0.73 14.89
N PHE A 151 -3.77 -1.98 15.30
CA PHE A 151 -4.39 -2.54 16.51
C PHE A 151 -3.63 -2.24 17.81
N ASP A 152 -2.39 -1.73 17.75
CA ASP A 152 -1.61 -1.38 18.92
C ASP A 152 -2.18 -0.11 19.62
N PRO A 153 -2.51 -0.15 20.92
CA PRO A 153 -3.04 1.00 21.66
C PRO A 153 -2.03 2.15 21.81
N ASN A 154 -0.73 1.88 21.74
CA ASN A 154 0.33 2.89 21.90
C ASN A 154 0.58 3.70 20.62
N ILE A 155 0.07 3.25 19.47
CA ILE A 155 0.21 3.98 18.20
C ILE A 155 -0.76 5.17 18.17
N PRO A 156 -0.27 6.40 17.91
CA PRO A 156 -1.12 7.58 17.85
C PRO A 156 -2.25 7.47 16.82
N VAL A 157 -3.42 8.00 17.16
CA VAL A 157 -4.60 7.96 16.28
C VAL A 157 -4.34 8.61 14.92
N GLN A 158 -3.51 9.65 14.86
CA GLN A 158 -3.12 10.31 13.60
C GLN A 158 -2.33 9.36 12.68
N THR A 159 -1.44 8.54 13.25
CA THR A 159 -0.70 7.50 12.53
C THR A 159 -1.67 6.44 12.00
N LYS A 160 -2.65 6.01 12.80
CA LYS A 160 -3.69 5.06 12.35
C LYS A 160 -4.51 5.60 11.17
N ILE A 161 -4.89 6.87 11.19
CA ILE A 161 -5.58 7.52 10.07
C ILE A 161 -4.71 7.52 8.81
N ARG A 162 -3.40 7.76 8.93
CA ARG A 162 -2.48 7.70 7.78
C ARG A 162 -2.32 6.28 7.23
N LEU A 163 -2.26 5.26 8.10
CA LEU A 163 -2.24 3.85 7.68
C LEU A 163 -3.47 3.50 6.86
N LEU A 164 -4.65 3.92 7.32
CA LEU A 164 -5.94 3.71 6.65
C LEU A 164 -6.01 4.34 5.26
N LYS A 165 -5.35 5.48 5.03
CA LYS A 165 -5.27 6.10 3.69
C LYS A 165 -4.43 5.29 2.70
N ILE A 166 -3.47 4.51 3.20
CA ILE A 166 -2.52 3.75 2.39
C ILE A 166 -3.05 2.33 2.15
N LEU A 167 -3.65 1.73 3.18
CA LEU A 167 -4.25 0.39 3.15
C LEU A 167 -5.70 0.51 3.66
N PRO A 168 -6.63 0.93 2.78
CA PRO A 168 -8.04 1.05 3.15
C PRO A 168 -8.65 -0.31 3.51
N GLU A 169 -8.02 -1.44 3.14
CA GLU A 169 -8.48 -2.77 3.54
C GLU A 169 -8.49 -2.98 5.07
N PHE A 170 -7.75 -2.16 5.83
CA PHE A 170 -7.88 -2.16 7.29
C PHE A 170 -9.21 -1.61 7.79
N TYR A 171 -9.93 -0.80 7.00
CA TYR A 171 -11.30 -0.43 7.34
C TYR A 171 -12.20 -1.66 7.40
N LEU A 172 -12.06 -2.59 6.46
CA LEU A 172 -12.84 -3.84 6.41
C LEU A 172 -12.53 -4.75 7.62
N SER A 173 -11.28 -4.77 8.10
CA SER A 173 -10.90 -5.55 9.29
C SER A 173 -11.18 -4.84 10.62
N ALA A 174 -11.28 -3.52 10.61
CA ALA A 174 -11.62 -2.67 11.76
C ALA A 174 -13.14 -2.44 11.91
N ALA A 175 -13.93 -2.81 10.90
CA ALA A 175 -15.36 -2.89 10.96
C ALA A 175 -15.73 -4.04 11.91
N ASN A 176 -15.62 -3.73 13.19
CA ASN A 176 -15.74 -4.65 14.29
C ASN A 176 -17.10 -5.35 14.19
N SER A 177 -17.14 -6.67 14.22
CA SER A 177 -18.41 -7.42 14.22
C SER A 177 -19.33 -6.96 15.37
N ALA A 178 -18.76 -6.45 16.47
CA ALA A 178 -19.47 -5.78 17.55
C ALA A 178 -20.17 -4.48 17.13
N PHE A 179 -19.59 -3.69 16.21
CA PHE A 179 -20.21 -2.47 15.68
C PHE A 179 -21.39 -2.80 14.74
N PHE A 180 -21.25 -3.81 13.88
CA PHE A 180 -22.35 -4.26 13.02
C PHE A 180 -23.48 -4.94 13.81
N LYS A 181 -23.14 -5.75 14.81
CA LYS A 181 -24.13 -6.36 15.72
C LYS A 181 -24.89 -5.30 16.51
N PHE A 182 -24.19 -4.26 16.97
CA PHE A 182 -24.79 -3.11 17.64
C PHE A 182 -25.73 -2.28 16.74
N ILE A 183 -25.37 -2.08 15.47
CA ILE A 183 -26.26 -1.43 14.49
C ILE A 183 -27.50 -2.29 14.19
N ALA A 184 -27.33 -3.61 14.03
CA ALA A 184 -28.42 -4.55 13.77
C ALA A 184 -29.44 -4.62 14.93
N GLU A 185 -28.95 -4.61 16.17
CA GLU A 185 -29.78 -4.71 17.38
C GLU A 185 -30.46 -3.36 17.71
N GLY A 186 -29.74 -2.24 17.56
CA GLY A 186 -30.14 -0.92 18.09
C GLY A 186 -30.75 0.10 17.11
N CYS A 187 -30.74 -0.16 15.80
CA CYS A 187 -31.20 0.80 14.79
C CYS A 187 -32.33 0.23 13.91
N GLU A 188 -33.18 1.11 13.39
CA GLU A 188 -34.05 0.81 12.25
C GLU A 188 -33.59 1.65 11.07
N SER A 189 -33.23 1.03 9.95
CA SER A 189 -32.99 1.80 8.73
C SER A 189 -34.33 2.12 8.08
N SER A 190 -34.64 3.41 7.94
CA SER A 190 -35.50 3.84 6.84
C SER A 190 -34.56 4.11 5.67
N ILE A 191 -34.69 3.33 4.61
CA ILE A 191 -34.04 3.63 3.32
C ILE A 191 -34.70 4.91 2.82
N ALA A 192 -34.18 6.04 3.25
CA ALA A 192 -34.58 7.36 2.78
C ALA A 192 -33.35 7.93 2.09
N ASP A 193 -33.31 7.62 0.79
CA ASP A 193 -32.47 8.12 -0.28
C ASP A 193 -30.95 8.08 -0.04
N SER A 194 -30.26 7.44 -0.98
CA SER A 194 -28.82 7.60 -1.20
C SER A 194 -28.55 9.07 -1.56
N VAL A 195 -28.50 9.93 -0.56
CA VAL A 195 -28.30 11.36 -0.75
C VAL A 195 -26.80 11.57 -0.91
N PHE A 196 -26.36 11.41 -2.17
CA PHE A 196 -25.05 11.70 -2.77
C PHE A 196 -23.99 10.58 -2.73
N ASP A 197 -23.68 10.04 -3.92
CA ASP A 197 -22.34 9.54 -4.26
C ASP A 197 -21.41 10.76 -4.29
N PHE A 198 -20.74 11.03 -3.17
CA PHE A 198 -19.64 11.97 -3.17
C PHE A 198 -18.46 11.22 -3.80
N SER A 199 -18.10 11.61 -5.03
CA SER A 199 -16.86 11.28 -5.76
C SER A 199 -15.90 10.27 -5.07
N GLU A 200 -15.67 9.13 -5.73
CA GLU A 200 -14.69 8.09 -5.36
C GLU A 200 -14.89 7.48 -3.96
N GLY A 201 -15.92 6.65 -3.83
CA GLY A 201 -15.95 5.57 -2.84
C GLY A 201 -16.57 5.91 -1.48
N LEU A 202 -17.19 7.09 -1.29
CA LEU A 202 -17.90 7.46 -0.07
C LEU A 202 -19.41 7.63 -0.32
N THR A 203 -20.21 7.04 0.56
CA THR A 203 -21.67 7.05 0.54
C THR A 203 -22.21 7.52 1.89
N ALA A 204 -23.17 8.45 1.87
CA ALA A 204 -23.89 8.85 3.05
C ALA A 204 -25.00 7.84 3.37
N VAL A 205 -25.02 7.33 4.59
CA VAL A 205 -26.05 6.41 5.10
C VAL A 205 -26.83 7.09 6.20
N LYS A 206 -28.13 7.29 5.97
CA LYS A 206 -29.05 7.75 7.01
C LYS A 206 -29.49 6.57 7.87
N LEU A 207 -29.31 6.70 9.18
CA LEU A 207 -29.77 5.72 10.17
C LEU A 207 -30.78 6.36 11.12
N LYS A 208 -31.82 5.61 11.48
CA LYS A 208 -32.73 5.98 12.56
C LYS A 208 -32.48 5.06 13.76
N VAL A 209 -32.17 5.64 14.91
CA VAL A 209 -31.88 4.86 16.13
C VAL A 209 -33.18 4.58 16.89
N LYS A 210 -33.29 3.41 17.53
CA LYS A 210 -34.48 3.06 18.34
C LYS A 210 -34.54 3.85 19.65
N GLU A 211 -33.37 4.15 20.23
CA GLU A 211 -33.24 4.84 21.51
C GLU A 211 -32.21 5.99 21.42
N PRO A 212 -32.47 7.16 22.04
CA PRO A 212 -31.56 8.31 22.01
C PRO A 212 -30.17 8.03 22.62
N ASP A 213 -30.06 7.11 23.57
CA ASP A 213 -28.77 6.78 24.20
C ASP A 213 -27.81 6.07 23.24
N ILE A 214 -28.36 5.38 22.24
CA ILE A 214 -27.60 4.71 21.16
C ILE A 214 -26.96 5.77 20.25
N LEU A 215 -27.63 6.90 20.05
CA LEU A 215 -27.15 8.06 19.28
C LEU A 215 -25.80 8.57 19.83
N ASN A 216 -25.74 8.79 21.15
CA ASN A 216 -24.57 9.31 21.85
C ASN A 216 -23.39 8.31 21.79
N GLN A 217 -23.69 7.02 21.78
CA GLN A 217 -22.68 5.97 21.63
C GLN A 217 -22.12 5.90 20.20
N ILE A 218 -22.94 6.17 19.18
CA ILE A 218 -22.49 6.24 17.79
C ILE A 218 -21.65 7.51 17.57
N LEU A 219 -22.11 8.66 18.07
CA LEU A 219 -21.39 9.94 17.95
C LEU A 219 -20.04 9.93 18.67
N SER A 220 -19.95 9.26 19.83
CA SER A 220 -18.68 9.12 20.55
C SER A 220 -17.67 8.19 19.86
N LYS A 221 -18.14 7.28 19.00
CA LYS A 221 -17.30 6.31 18.28
C LYS A 221 -17.04 6.69 16.82
N SER A 222 -17.82 7.61 16.25
CA SER A 222 -17.75 8.03 14.85
C SER A 222 -17.20 9.45 14.72
N LYS A 223 -16.08 9.60 14.00
CA LYS A 223 -15.48 10.91 13.71
C LYS A 223 -16.16 11.68 12.57
N LYS A 224 -17.09 11.05 11.84
CA LYS A 224 -17.76 11.62 10.65
C LYS A 224 -19.26 11.31 10.65
N ALA A 225 -19.92 11.64 11.76
CA ALA A 225 -21.38 11.56 11.90
C ALA A 225 -21.97 12.98 12.02
N SER A 226 -23.14 13.20 11.45
CA SER A 226 -23.92 14.43 11.62
C SER A 226 -25.33 14.08 12.09
N LEU A 227 -25.81 14.82 13.09
CA LEU A 227 -27.18 14.70 13.60
C LEU A 227 -28.16 15.36 12.62
N LEU A 228 -29.23 14.66 12.28
CA LEU A 228 -30.36 15.22 11.54
C LEU A 228 -31.52 15.57 12.48
N SER A 229 -31.75 14.75 13.49
CA SER A 229 -32.77 14.94 14.52
C SER A 229 -32.42 14.12 15.77
N ASP A 230 -33.25 14.18 16.80
CA ASP A 230 -33.05 13.48 18.08
C ASP A 230 -33.00 11.94 17.95
N THR A 231 -33.39 11.41 16.78
CA THR A 231 -33.40 9.96 16.51
C THR A 231 -32.78 9.60 15.17
N GLU A 232 -32.20 10.56 14.44
CA GLU A 232 -31.67 10.34 13.09
C GLU A 232 -30.26 10.88 12.93
N ILE A 233 -29.39 10.07 12.31
CA ILE A 233 -28.01 10.42 12.00
C ILE A 233 -27.71 10.17 10.53
N ILE A 234 -26.81 10.98 9.98
CA ILE A 234 -26.10 10.67 8.73
C ILE A 234 -24.70 10.22 9.09
N LEU A 235 -24.31 9.06 8.56
CA LEU A 235 -22.95 8.57 8.56
C LEU A 235 -22.36 8.70 7.17
N LEU A 236 -21.20 9.33 7.06
CA LEU A 236 -20.38 9.27 5.84
C LEU A 236 -19.45 8.06 5.94
N VAL A 237 -19.75 7.03 5.16
CA VAL A 237 -19.05 5.75 5.14
C VAL A 237 -18.59 5.42 3.73
N GLU A 238 -17.71 4.45 3.54
CA GLU A 238 -17.34 4.00 2.19
C GLU A 238 -18.48 3.21 1.54
N SER A 239 -18.57 3.22 0.20
CA SER A 239 -19.70 2.64 -0.55
C SER A 239 -19.90 1.15 -0.29
N GLU A 240 -18.83 0.38 -0.10
CA GLU A 240 -18.92 -1.05 0.25
C GLU A 240 -19.41 -1.25 1.69
N VAL A 241 -18.99 -0.40 2.63
CA VAL A 241 -19.48 -0.41 4.02
C VAL A 241 -20.95 0.01 4.08
N ALA A 242 -21.37 0.95 3.23
CA ALA A 242 -22.77 1.30 3.08
C ALA A 242 -23.60 0.09 2.64
N LYS A 243 -23.13 -0.67 1.64
CA LYS A 243 -23.80 -1.90 1.20
C LYS A 243 -23.91 -2.93 2.33
N GLU A 244 -22.87 -3.13 3.14
CA GLU A 244 -22.91 -4.06 4.26
C GLU A 244 -23.89 -3.61 5.37
N ILE A 245 -23.88 -2.32 5.74
CA ILE A 245 -24.82 -1.75 6.71
C ILE A 245 -26.27 -1.93 6.22
N LEU A 246 -26.52 -1.60 4.95
CA LEU A 246 -27.85 -1.77 4.33
C LEU A 246 -28.27 -3.25 4.29
N THR A 247 -27.35 -4.16 3.97
CA THR A 247 -27.60 -5.61 3.96
C THR A 247 -28.00 -6.11 5.35
N VAL A 248 -27.23 -5.76 6.38
CA VAL A 248 -27.48 -6.17 7.77
C VAL A 248 -28.81 -5.63 8.29
N CYS A 249 -29.18 -4.40 7.95
CA CYS A 249 -30.46 -3.81 8.37
C CYS A 249 -31.67 -4.28 7.53
N SER A 250 -31.44 -4.86 6.35
CA SER A 250 -32.50 -5.41 5.48
C SER A 250 -32.93 -6.83 5.84
N VAL A 251 -32.13 -7.55 6.64
CA VAL A 251 -32.51 -8.84 7.22
C VAL A 251 -33.37 -8.57 8.47
N LYS A 252 -34.66 -8.33 8.24
CA LYS A 252 -35.72 -8.36 9.27
C LYS A 252 -36.71 -9.48 8.94
#